data_AF-A0A958PZF8-F1
#
_entry.id   AF-A0A958PZF8-F1
#
_cell.length_a   1.000
_cell.length_b   1.000
_cell.length_c   1.000
_cell.angle_alpha   90.00
_cell.angle_beta   90.00
_cell.angle_gamma   90.00
#
_symmetry.space_group_name_H-M   'P 1'
#
loop_
_entity.id
_entity.type
_entity.pdbx_description
1 polymer ?
#
loop_
_entity_poly.entity_id
_entity_poly.type
_entity_poly.pdbx_seq_one_letter_code
_entity_poly.pdbx_strand_id
1 'polypeptide(L)'
;MSSTAVKYIFLIVVVVFSACRGLEDLNVDGSFDRVVWGTHSPFILTSQGNHKEVDCNVCHGPFDTFRQFTCLTSSCHLESETNSDHTSVSGYEFVSSSCFSCHPSGEANDLSRDEHSSTLFPISQGSSHMDLACVECHTDINDYSVVSCTGCHEHRDSKTNPEHAGIKSGSYGYLYSTAACIQCHADSVVKTISSHNSQFPISSGDHRAQLRGCTDCHNKMRSDRPYPATDFTKFSCLGAGCHEHAQNSTNNAHSGVGGYSPSIFTNETWGNCLSCHPSGEQSSLISVAVHTSTKFPISSGSAHESAMCADCHTNASNYSVVTCLNCHDSATTNSDHSGIKSGIYGYQYTTAACLDCHPDSVVKTISSHNSLFPVSSGRHRAQIRGCTDCHNKTRSDRSYQATDFTKFSCLGAGCHEHTQNKTNGQHGGVGGYSSSIFTNETWGNCVSCHPNGNG
;
A
#
# COMPACT_ATOMS: atom_id res chain seq x y z
N MET A 1 -96.65 32.39 -0.22
CA MET A 1 -96.78 32.89 -1.61
C MET A 1 -95.95 34.17 -1.73
N SER A 2 -95.03 34.20 -2.71
CA SER A 2 -94.25 35.35 -3.24
C SER A 2 -93.29 36.07 -2.27
N SER A 3 -91.99 35.72 -2.23
CA SER A 3 -90.89 36.10 -3.16
C SER A 3 -90.26 37.47 -2.81
N THR A 4 -89.17 37.42 -2.04
CA THR A 4 -88.22 38.54 -1.85
C THR A 4 -86.85 38.06 -2.33
N ALA A 5 -86.43 38.56 -3.49
CA ALA A 5 -85.11 38.27 -4.05
C ALA A 5 -84.05 39.14 -3.35
N VAL A 6 -83.13 38.50 -2.63
CA VAL A 6 -81.91 39.15 -2.09
C VAL A 6 -80.84 39.14 -3.18
N LYS A 7 -80.44 40.33 -3.63
CA LYS A 7 -79.30 40.53 -4.53
C LYS A 7 -78.00 40.33 -3.76
N TYR A 8 -77.25 39.28 -4.08
CA TYR A 8 -75.86 39.14 -3.65
C TYR A 8 -74.97 39.96 -4.58
N ILE A 9 -74.27 40.94 -4.01
CA ILE A 9 -73.17 41.66 -4.67
C ILE A 9 -71.95 40.71 -4.63
N PHE A 10 -71.57 40.18 -5.78
CA PHE A 10 -70.28 39.50 -5.93
C PHE A 10 -69.17 40.55 -5.98
N LEU A 11 -68.37 40.62 -4.93
CA LEU A 11 -67.09 41.32 -4.93
C LEU A 11 -66.12 40.44 -5.75
N ILE A 12 -65.85 40.82 -7.01
CA ILE A 12 -64.80 40.18 -7.80
C ILE A 12 -63.46 40.71 -7.26
N VAL A 13 -62.81 39.90 -6.44
CA VAL A 13 -61.39 40.07 -6.13
C VAL A 13 -60.65 39.68 -7.40
N VAL A 14 -60.21 40.67 -8.18
CA VAL A 14 -59.26 40.45 -9.26
C VAL A 14 -57.93 40.11 -8.60
N VAL A 15 -57.67 38.81 -8.44
CA VAL A 15 -56.31 38.33 -8.18
C VAL A 15 -55.53 38.62 -9.45
N VAL A 16 -54.75 39.70 -9.42
CA VAL A 16 -53.77 40.00 -10.47
C VAL A 16 -52.69 38.92 -10.34
N PHE A 17 -52.86 37.81 -11.05
CA PHE A 17 -51.72 36.97 -11.38
C PHE A 17 -50.82 37.83 -12.28
N SER A 18 -49.65 38.20 -11.76
CA SER A 18 -48.55 38.77 -12.55
C SER A 18 -48.14 37.72 -13.60
N ALA A 19 -48.87 37.69 -14.71
CA ALA A 19 -48.48 36.99 -15.91
C ALA A 19 -47.58 37.95 -16.68
N CYS A 20 -46.41 37.47 -17.12
CA CYS A 20 -45.52 38.22 -17.99
C CYS A 20 -46.29 38.66 -19.24
N ARG A 21 -46.38 39.98 -19.46
CA ARG A 21 -47.10 40.58 -20.58
C ARG A 21 -46.11 41.41 -21.37
N GLY A 22 -45.62 40.84 -22.48
CA GLY A 22 -45.01 41.62 -23.55
C GLY A 22 -46.09 42.15 -24.48
N LEU A 23 -45.98 43.41 -24.89
CA LEU A 23 -46.96 44.05 -25.79
C LEU A 23 -46.80 43.62 -27.26
N GLU A 24 -45.77 42.82 -27.60
CA GLU A 24 -45.42 42.53 -29.00
C GLU A 24 -45.45 41.03 -29.40
N ASP A 25 -45.60 40.09 -28.46
CA ASP A 25 -45.66 38.64 -28.76
C ASP A 25 -47.10 38.10 -28.85
N LEU A 26 -47.96 38.83 -29.56
CA LEU A 26 -49.27 38.30 -29.92
C LEU A 26 -49.09 37.31 -31.07
N ASN A 27 -49.65 36.11 -30.93
CA ASN A 27 -49.93 35.23 -32.06
C ASN A 27 -50.72 36.01 -33.11
N VAL A 28 -50.70 35.56 -34.37
CA VAL A 28 -51.40 36.22 -35.49
C VAL A 28 -52.90 36.42 -35.22
N ASP A 29 -53.48 35.67 -34.26
CA ASP A 29 -54.86 35.74 -33.79
C ASP A 29 -55.08 36.62 -32.53
N GLY A 30 -54.04 37.28 -32.01
CA GLY A 30 -54.12 38.07 -30.79
C GLY A 30 -54.10 37.25 -29.49
N SER A 31 -53.82 35.95 -29.54
CA SER A 31 -53.58 35.12 -28.36
C SER A 31 -52.13 35.22 -27.88
N PHE A 32 -51.91 35.00 -26.58
CA PHE A 32 -50.58 34.89 -25.98
C PHE A 32 -50.43 33.47 -25.42
N ASP A 33 -49.41 32.75 -25.85
CA ASP A 33 -49.00 31.53 -25.14
C ASP A 33 -48.39 31.97 -23.82
N ARG A 34 -49.18 31.86 -22.75
CA ARG A 34 -48.73 32.18 -21.39
C ARG A 34 -47.45 31.38 -21.13
N VAL A 35 -46.34 32.07 -20.88
CA VAL A 35 -45.11 31.43 -20.39
C VAL A 35 -45.46 30.61 -19.15
N VAL A 36 -45.29 29.30 -19.23
CA VAL A 36 -45.52 28.38 -18.12
C VAL A 36 -44.15 28.00 -17.54
N TRP A 37 -44.09 27.80 -16.22
CA TRP A 37 -42.92 27.22 -15.56
C TRP A 37 -42.51 25.94 -16.30
N GLY A 38 -41.22 25.81 -16.63
CA GLY A 38 -40.69 24.67 -17.39
C GLY A 38 -40.67 24.83 -18.92
N THR A 39 -41.25 25.89 -19.50
CA THR A 39 -41.30 26.07 -20.98
C THR A 39 -40.64 27.35 -21.49
N HIS A 40 -40.12 28.19 -20.59
CA HIS A 40 -39.36 29.39 -20.96
C HIS A 40 -37.99 28.97 -21.50
N SER A 41 -37.61 29.47 -22.67
CA SER A 41 -36.36 29.09 -23.37
C SER A 41 -35.65 30.36 -23.85
N PRO A 42 -34.31 30.45 -23.78
CA PRO A 42 -33.37 29.40 -23.34
C PRO A 42 -33.33 29.18 -21.82
N PHE A 43 -33.93 30.08 -21.04
CA PHE A 43 -33.92 30.06 -19.58
C PHE A 43 -35.13 29.32 -19.01
N ILE A 44 -34.96 28.07 -18.59
CA ILE A 44 -36.05 27.30 -17.97
C ILE A 44 -36.36 27.90 -16.60
N LEU A 45 -37.45 28.67 -16.54
CA LEU A 45 -38.02 29.14 -15.29
C LEU A 45 -38.41 27.94 -14.41
N THR A 46 -37.77 27.81 -13.25
CA THR A 46 -38.11 26.80 -12.25
C THR A 46 -38.87 27.42 -11.08
N SER A 47 -39.69 26.63 -10.37
CA SER A 47 -40.44 27.10 -9.21
C SER A 47 -39.58 27.30 -7.94
N GLN A 48 -38.26 27.26 -8.09
CA GLN A 48 -37.25 27.32 -7.04
C GLN A 48 -36.07 28.21 -7.52
N GLY A 49 -35.15 28.59 -6.63
CA GLY A 49 -34.00 29.44 -6.99
C GLY A 49 -34.25 30.94 -6.89
N ASN A 50 -33.22 31.74 -7.19
CA ASN A 50 -33.22 33.19 -6.97
C ASN A 50 -34.07 33.93 -8.01
N HIS A 51 -34.34 33.33 -9.18
CA HIS A 51 -35.15 33.95 -10.22
C HIS A 51 -36.65 33.62 -10.15
N LYS A 52 -37.09 32.79 -9.20
CA LYS A 52 -38.48 32.32 -9.07
C LYS A 52 -39.52 33.46 -8.99
N GLU A 53 -39.17 34.59 -8.39
CA GLU A 53 -40.12 35.69 -8.13
C GLU A 53 -39.75 36.98 -8.88
N VAL A 54 -38.84 36.90 -9.86
CA VAL A 54 -38.39 38.03 -10.65
C VAL A 54 -39.44 38.39 -11.70
N ASP A 55 -39.84 39.67 -11.76
CA ASP A 55 -40.73 40.17 -12.81
C ASP A 55 -40.03 40.11 -14.17
N CYS A 56 -40.69 39.58 -15.20
CA CYS A 56 -40.09 39.45 -16.53
C CYS A 56 -39.55 40.76 -17.11
N ASN A 57 -40.13 41.92 -16.75
CA ASN A 57 -39.64 43.22 -17.20
C ASN A 57 -38.28 43.61 -16.59
N VAL A 58 -37.85 42.95 -15.51
CA VAL A 58 -36.49 43.12 -14.99
C VAL A 58 -35.48 42.67 -16.04
N CYS A 59 -35.75 41.58 -16.74
CA CYS A 59 -34.83 41.05 -17.77
C CYS A 59 -35.13 41.63 -19.16
N HIS A 60 -36.40 41.85 -19.51
CA HIS A 60 -36.84 42.21 -20.87
C HIS A 60 -37.24 43.68 -21.04
N GLY A 61 -37.59 44.38 -19.95
CA GLY A 61 -38.13 45.75 -19.99
C GLY A 61 -37.19 46.84 -20.52
N PRO A 62 -35.86 46.68 -20.56
CA PRO A 62 -34.98 47.64 -21.24
C PRO A 62 -35.06 47.61 -22.78
N PHE A 63 -35.76 46.65 -23.37
CA PHE A 63 -35.75 46.40 -24.81
C PHE A 63 -37.13 46.58 -25.43
N ASP A 64 -37.13 46.83 -26.74
CA ASP A 64 -38.35 46.98 -27.53
C ASP A 64 -39.07 45.64 -27.74
N THR A 65 -38.37 44.50 -27.63
CA THR A 65 -38.94 43.16 -27.81
C THR A 65 -38.52 42.20 -26.69
N PHE A 66 -39.38 41.23 -26.37
CA PHE A 66 -39.07 40.15 -25.41
C PHE A 66 -38.07 39.11 -25.96
N ARG A 67 -37.69 39.22 -27.24
CA ARG A 67 -36.60 38.42 -27.83
C ARG A 67 -35.22 38.86 -27.34
N GLN A 68 -35.13 40.08 -26.80
CA GLN A 68 -33.92 40.61 -26.19
C GLN A 68 -34.06 40.59 -24.68
N PHE A 69 -32.95 40.41 -23.99
CA PHE A 69 -32.92 40.37 -22.54
C PHE A 69 -31.55 40.82 -22.03
N THR A 70 -31.49 41.14 -20.74
CA THR A 70 -30.25 41.36 -20.03
C THR A 70 -30.33 40.80 -18.61
N CYS A 71 -29.26 40.14 -18.16
CA CYS A 71 -29.10 39.77 -16.76
C CYS A 71 -28.46 40.92 -15.95
N LEU A 72 -27.79 41.83 -16.65
CA LEU A 72 -26.86 42.81 -16.08
C LEU A 72 -27.58 44.11 -15.70
N THR A 73 -28.65 43.98 -14.92
CA THR A 73 -29.36 45.15 -14.41
C THR A 73 -28.72 45.65 -13.12
N SER A 74 -28.80 46.95 -12.86
CA SER A 74 -28.31 47.57 -11.62
C SER A 74 -29.00 47.07 -10.34
N SER A 75 -30.02 46.22 -10.47
CA SER A 75 -30.82 45.70 -9.36
C SER A 75 -30.58 44.22 -9.07
N CYS A 76 -29.82 43.50 -9.92
CA CYS A 76 -29.61 42.06 -9.76
C CYS A 76 -28.12 41.71 -9.91
N HIS A 77 -27.61 41.54 -11.13
CA HIS A 77 -26.22 41.17 -11.36
C HIS A 77 -25.35 42.42 -11.58
N LEU A 78 -24.83 42.96 -10.49
CA LEU A 78 -23.89 44.08 -10.52
C LEU A 78 -22.52 43.64 -11.01
N GLU A 79 -21.88 44.47 -11.84
CA GLU A 79 -20.56 44.17 -12.41
C GLU A 79 -19.51 43.89 -11.35
N SER A 80 -19.42 44.73 -10.31
CA SER A 80 -18.41 44.55 -9.26
C SER A 80 -18.58 43.25 -8.47
N GLU A 81 -19.82 42.88 -8.14
CA GLU A 81 -20.12 41.67 -7.36
C GLU A 81 -19.94 40.43 -8.23
N THR A 82 -20.48 40.45 -9.45
CA THR A 82 -20.36 39.35 -10.40
C THR A 82 -18.90 39.11 -10.78
N ASN A 83 -18.12 40.16 -11.05
CA ASN A 83 -16.69 40.03 -11.31
C ASN A 83 -15.93 39.44 -10.11
N SER A 84 -16.31 39.82 -8.88
CA SER A 84 -15.69 39.28 -7.65
C SER A 84 -15.94 37.79 -7.48
N ASP A 85 -17.11 37.29 -7.87
CA ASP A 85 -17.43 35.86 -7.78
C ASP A 85 -16.82 35.04 -8.92
N HIS A 86 -16.42 35.69 -10.03
CA HIS A 86 -15.87 35.05 -11.23
C HIS A 86 -14.37 35.30 -11.43
N THR A 87 -13.63 35.81 -10.44
CA THR A 87 -12.20 36.17 -10.56
C THR A 87 -11.32 35.02 -11.06
N SER A 88 -11.73 33.78 -10.81
CA SER A 88 -10.99 32.56 -11.12
C SER A 88 -11.66 31.70 -12.20
N VAL A 89 -12.65 32.27 -12.92
CA VAL A 89 -13.38 31.58 -13.99
C VAL A 89 -12.86 32.05 -15.34
N SER A 90 -12.07 31.21 -15.99
CA SER A 90 -11.58 31.52 -17.35
C SER A 90 -12.69 31.52 -18.38
N GLY A 91 -12.60 32.46 -19.33
CA GLY A 91 -13.66 32.69 -20.32
C GLY A 91 -14.88 33.43 -19.78
N TYR A 92 -14.85 33.88 -18.51
CA TYR A 92 -15.88 34.76 -17.98
C TYR A 92 -15.91 36.09 -18.73
N GLU A 93 -17.09 36.47 -19.17
CA GLU A 93 -17.38 37.78 -19.73
C GLU A 93 -18.65 38.33 -19.07
N PHE A 94 -18.63 39.60 -18.66
CA PHE A 94 -19.81 40.27 -18.13
C PHE A 94 -20.76 40.67 -19.27
N VAL A 95 -21.30 39.66 -19.96
CA VAL A 95 -22.21 39.77 -21.11
C VAL A 95 -23.34 38.75 -20.92
N SER A 96 -24.60 39.20 -20.96
CA SER A 96 -25.79 38.38 -20.65
C SER A 96 -25.87 37.04 -21.39
N SER A 97 -25.44 37.00 -22.66
CA SER A 97 -25.44 35.76 -23.45
C SER A 97 -24.35 34.77 -23.03
N SER A 98 -23.20 35.28 -22.56
CA SER A 98 -22.04 34.47 -22.19
C SER A 98 -22.28 33.72 -20.87
N CYS A 99 -23.14 34.25 -19.99
CA CYS A 99 -23.52 33.59 -18.73
C CYS A 99 -24.07 32.18 -18.97
N PHE A 100 -24.88 31.98 -20.01
CA PHE A 100 -25.54 30.69 -20.30
C PHE A 100 -24.57 29.60 -20.73
N SER A 101 -23.35 29.93 -21.15
CA SER A 101 -22.34 28.92 -21.44
C SER A 101 -21.95 28.13 -20.19
N CYS A 102 -22.02 28.74 -19.01
CA CYS A 102 -21.68 28.08 -17.74
C CYS A 102 -22.90 27.90 -16.80
N HIS A 103 -23.94 28.71 -16.97
CA HIS A 103 -25.17 28.72 -16.18
C HIS A 103 -26.38 28.50 -17.10
N PRO A 104 -26.59 27.29 -17.62
CA PRO A 104 -27.65 27.02 -18.61
C PRO A 104 -29.06 27.24 -18.05
N SER A 105 -29.24 27.00 -16.75
CA SER A 105 -30.48 27.27 -16.03
C SER A 105 -30.61 28.74 -15.61
N GLY A 106 -29.60 29.57 -15.87
CA GLY A 106 -29.48 30.95 -15.36
C GLY A 106 -29.29 31.06 -13.84
N GLU A 107 -29.28 29.94 -13.11
CA GLU A 107 -28.93 29.90 -11.69
C GLU A 107 -27.42 29.71 -11.52
N ALA A 108 -26.89 30.18 -10.39
CA ALA A 108 -25.52 29.88 -10.01
C ALA A 108 -25.33 28.36 -9.91
N ASN A 109 -24.15 27.87 -10.28
CA ASN A 109 -23.84 26.45 -10.12
C ASN A 109 -23.73 26.13 -8.62
N ASP A 110 -24.26 24.99 -8.19
CA ASP A 110 -24.20 24.53 -6.80
C ASP A 110 -22.78 24.15 -6.34
N LEU A 111 -21.77 24.28 -7.22
CA LEU A 111 -20.41 23.81 -7.00
C LEU A 111 -19.41 24.91 -7.36
N SER A 112 -18.68 25.42 -6.37
CA SER A 112 -17.54 26.30 -6.62
C SER A 112 -16.37 25.55 -7.30
N ARG A 113 -15.41 26.27 -7.89
CA ARG A 113 -14.21 25.64 -8.50
C ARG A 113 -13.36 24.85 -7.50
N ASP A 114 -13.33 25.29 -6.25
CA ASP A 114 -12.59 24.61 -5.17
C ASP A 114 -13.32 23.34 -4.73
N GLU A 115 -14.65 23.37 -4.64
CA GLU A 115 -15.47 22.18 -4.39
C GLU A 115 -15.39 21.21 -5.57
N HIS A 116 -15.41 21.70 -6.81
CA HIS A 116 -15.16 20.89 -8.00
C HIS A 116 -13.81 20.16 -7.90
N SER A 117 -12.75 20.86 -7.51
CA SER A 117 -11.42 20.27 -7.49
C SER A 117 -11.19 19.30 -6.33
N SER A 118 -11.83 19.55 -5.19
CA SER A 118 -11.71 18.71 -4.00
C SER A 118 -12.59 17.45 -4.07
N THR A 119 -13.74 17.50 -4.75
CA THR A 119 -14.69 16.38 -4.82
C THR A 119 -14.70 15.67 -6.18
N LEU A 120 -14.40 16.39 -7.27
CA LEU A 120 -14.39 15.88 -8.65
C LEU A 120 -12.98 16.03 -9.27
N PHE A 121 -12.92 16.29 -10.59
CA PHE A 121 -11.67 16.42 -11.31
C PHE A 121 -10.94 17.74 -10.97
N PRO A 122 -9.63 17.72 -10.64
CA PRO A 122 -8.91 18.93 -10.23
C PRO A 122 -8.77 19.98 -11.34
N ILE A 123 -9.35 21.17 -11.10
CA ILE A 123 -9.30 22.33 -12.00
C ILE A 123 -8.90 23.63 -11.27
N SER A 124 -8.56 23.57 -9.99
CA SER A 124 -8.15 24.72 -9.20
C SER A 124 -6.69 25.11 -9.50
N GLN A 125 -6.23 26.16 -8.83
CA GLN A 125 -4.90 26.74 -9.04
C GLN A 125 -3.80 25.67 -9.01
N GLY A 126 -2.96 25.66 -10.04
CA GLY A 126 -1.88 24.67 -10.22
C GLY A 126 -2.25 23.44 -11.05
N SER A 127 -3.53 23.26 -11.41
CA SER A 127 -3.94 22.28 -12.42
C SER A 127 -3.62 22.79 -13.83
N SER A 128 -3.21 21.90 -14.74
CA SER A 128 -3.06 22.23 -16.17
C SER A 128 -4.38 22.60 -16.86
N HIS A 129 -5.51 22.33 -16.20
CA HIS A 129 -6.86 22.62 -16.69
C HIS A 129 -7.45 23.88 -16.06
N MET A 130 -6.67 24.64 -15.26
CA MET A 130 -7.21 25.77 -14.52
C MET A 130 -7.74 26.89 -15.41
N ASP A 131 -7.16 27.07 -16.59
CA ASP A 131 -7.54 28.14 -17.51
C ASP A 131 -8.65 27.76 -18.50
N LEU A 132 -9.22 26.55 -18.38
CA LEU A 132 -10.30 26.10 -19.26
C LEU A 132 -11.66 26.63 -18.81
N ALA A 133 -12.46 27.02 -19.79
CA ALA A 133 -13.88 27.29 -19.59
C ALA A 133 -14.65 25.97 -19.40
N CYS A 134 -15.78 26.02 -18.70
CA CYS A 134 -16.57 24.83 -18.36
C CYS A 134 -16.95 24.01 -19.61
N VAL A 135 -17.38 24.70 -20.67
CA VAL A 135 -17.83 24.09 -21.93
C VAL A 135 -16.72 23.40 -22.73
N GLU A 136 -15.45 23.67 -22.43
CA GLU A 136 -14.33 22.99 -23.10
C GLU A 136 -14.24 21.53 -22.65
N CYS A 137 -14.65 21.23 -21.42
CA CYS A 137 -14.73 19.87 -20.89
C CYS A 137 -16.16 19.32 -20.96
N HIS A 138 -17.15 20.12 -20.57
CA HIS A 138 -18.57 19.75 -20.48
C HIS A 138 -19.28 20.01 -21.80
N THR A 139 -19.29 19.00 -22.67
CA THR A 139 -19.74 19.13 -24.06
C THR A 139 -21.26 19.11 -24.23
N ASP A 140 -22.00 18.75 -23.19
CA ASP A 140 -23.46 18.86 -23.17
C ASP A 140 -23.88 19.94 -22.16
N ILE A 141 -24.47 21.01 -22.68
CA ILE A 141 -24.91 22.16 -21.88
C ILE A 141 -26.10 21.83 -20.96
N ASN A 142 -26.81 20.73 -21.22
CA ASN A 142 -27.92 20.26 -20.40
C ASN A 142 -27.53 19.17 -19.41
N ASP A 143 -26.32 18.60 -19.55
CA ASP A 143 -25.82 17.51 -18.71
C ASP A 143 -24.30 17.66 -18.49
N TYR A 144 -23.95 18.37 -17.41
CA TYR A 144 -22.55 18.56 -16.99
C TYR A 144 -21.87 17.27 -16.53
N SER A 145 -22.56 16.11 -16.44
CA SER A 145 -21.87 14.83 -16.25
C SER A 145 -21.18 14.35 -17.54
N VAL A 146 -21.57 14.89 -18.70
CA VAL A 146 -20.97 14.57 -20.00
C VAL A 146 -19.68 15.36 -20.19
N VAL A 147 -18.55 14.69 -19.94
CA VAL A 147 -17.21 15.25 -20.11
C VAL A 147 -16.45 14.60 -21.27
N SER A 148 -15.69 15.41 -22.02
CA SER A 148 -14.79 14.93 -23.07
C SER A 148 -13.34 15.31 -22.79
N CYS A 149 -12.51 14.34 -22.39
CA CYS A 149 -11.05 14.54 -22.36
C CYS A 149 -10.46 14.50 -23.78
N THR A 150 -11.09 13.71 -24.65
CA THR A 150 -10.56 13.37 -25.98
C THR A 150 -10.71 14.50 -27.00
N GLY A 151 -11.48 15.54 -26.69
CA GLY A 151 -11.55 16.75 -27.51
C GLY A 151 -10.22 17.48 -27.61
N CYS A 152 -9.42 17.48 -26.53
CA CYS A 152 -8.07 18.05 -26.50
C CYS A 152 -6.98 16.96 -26.51
N HIS A 153 -7.21 15.82 -25.84
CA HIS A 153 -6.23 14.73 -25.71
C HIS A 153 -6.50 13.57 -26.68
N GLU A 154 -6.19 13.76 -27.95
CA GLU A 154 -6.32 12.71 -28.97
C GLU A 154 -5.28 11.58 -28.77
N HIS A 155 -5.73 10.33 -28.66
CA HIS A 155 -4.85 9.15 -28.45
C HIS A 155 -4.54 8.36 -29.72
N ARG A 156 -5.07 8.75 -30.89
CA ARG A 156 -4.58 8.20 -32.16
C ARG A 156 -3.36 8.95 -32.69
N ASP A 157 -3.09 10.14 -32.15
CA ASP A 157 -1.98 10.97 -32.59
C ASP A 157 -0.62 10.52 -32.00
N SER A 158 0.43 10.91 -32.72
CA SER A 158 1.84 10.82 -32.35
C SER A 158 2.21 11.35 -30.96
N LYS A 159 1.37 12.17 -30.31
CA LYS A 159 1.68 12.79 -29.02
C LYS A 159 1.38 11.92 -27.81
N THR A 160 0.24 11.24 -27.78
CA THR A 160 -0.23 10.57 -26.56
C THR A 160 0.18 9.09 -26.49
N ASN A 161 0.36 8.44 -27.64
CA ASN A 161 0.80 7.05 -27.70
C ASN A 161 2.22 6.83 -27.16
N PRO A 162 3.21 7.70 -27.45
CA PRO A 162 4.54 7.56 -26.84
C PRO A 162 4.49 7.64 -25.31
N GLU A 163 3.65 8.51 -24.75
CA GLU A 163 3.49 8.67 -23.29
C GLU A 163 2.86 7.44 -22.63
N HIS A 164 2.05 6.68 -23.37
CA HIS A 164 1.45 5.42 -22.91
C HIS A 164 2.19 4.16 -23.41
N ALA A 165 3.39 4.28 -23.99
CA ALA A 165 4.14 3.14 -24.50
C ALA A 165 4.50 2.08 -23.43
N GLY A 166 4.41 2.45 -22.15
CA GLY A 166 4.59 1.55 -21.01
C GLY A 166 3.43 0.58 -20.78
N ILE A 167 2.23 0.86 -21.30
CA ILE A 167 1.02 0.06 -21.10
C ILE A 167 0.47 -0.44 -22.44
N LYS A 168 -0.20 -1.58 -22.43
CA LYS A 168 -0.81 -2.13 -23.66
C LYS A 168 -2.09 -1.35 -23.97
N SER A 169 -2.48 -1.26 -25.23
CA SER A 169 -3.80 -0.74 -25.62
C SER A 169 -4.87 -1.84 -25.56
N GLY A 170 -6.12 -1.52 -25.24
CA GLY A 170 -7.26 -2.46 -25.29
C GLY A 170 -7.90 -2.72 -23.92
N SER A 171 -8.81 -3.70 -23.84
CA SER A 171 -9.71 -3.92 -22.69
C SER A 171 -9.04 -4.10 -21.32
N TYR A 172 -7.75 -4.40 -21.27
CA TYR A 172 -6.98 -4.60 -20.04
C TYR A 172 -5.80 -3.62 -19.91
N GLY A 173 -5.76 -2.61 -20.77
CA GLY A 173 -4.74 -1.57 -20.81
C GLY A 173 -5.40 -0.20 -20.85
N TYR A 174 -4.93 0.72 -21.69
CA TYR A 174 -5.68 1.97 -21.93
C TYR A 174 -6.69 1.82 -23.07
N LEU A 175 -7.81 2.52 -22.92
CA LEU A 175 -8.87 2.67 -23.92
C LEU A 175 -9.05 4.13 -24.26
N TYR A 176 -9.49 4.40 -25.49
CA TYR A 176 -9.75 5.76 -25.95
C TYR A 176 -11.17 6.20 -25.57
N SER A 177 -11.37 6.51 -24.30
CA SER A 177 -12.61 7.08 -23.79
C SER A 177 -12.36 7.91 -22.54
N THR A 178 -13.15 8.97 -22.32
CA THR A 178 -13.12 9.78 -21.08
C THR A 178 -13.13 8.89 -19.83
N ALA A 179 -14.02 7.89 -19.78
CA ALA A 179 -14.15 6.99 -18.65
C ALA A 179 -12.86 6.19 -18.35
N ALA A 180 -12.12 5.78 -19.38
CA ALA A 180 -10.85 5.10 -19.20
C ALA A 180 -9.71 6.06 -18.79
N CYS A 181 -9.73 7.30 -19.29
CA CYS A 181 -8.75 8.31 -18.90
C CYS A 181 -8.87 8.63 -17.40
N ILE A 182 -10.08 8.92 -16.92
CA ILE A 182 -10.31 9.28 -15.51
C ILE A 182 -10.14 8.09 -14.56
N GLN A 183 -10.17 6.85 -15.07
CA GLN A 183 -9.80 5.66 -14.28
C GLN A 183 -8.37 5.74 -13.77
N CYS A 184 -7.43 6.18 -14.59
CA CYS A 184 -6.02 6.29 -14.21
C CYS A 184 -5.59 7.70 -13.78
N HIS A 185 -6.21 8.74 -14.36
CA HIS A 185 -5.82 10.14 -14.18
C HIS A 185 -6.87 10.96 -13.41
N ALA A 186 -7.60 10.32 -12.50
CA ALA A 186 -8.67 10.91 -11.68
C ALA A 186 -8.30 12.23 -10.96
N ASP A 187 -7.02 12.39 -10.60
CA ASP A 187 -6.49 13.55 -9.88
C ASP A 187 -5.76 14.54 -10.80
N SER A 188 -5.94 14.43 -12.13
CA SER A 188 -5.19 15.22 -13.13
C SER A 188 -3.65 15.04 -13.03
N VAL A 189 -3.19 13.92 -12.46
CA VAL A 189 -1.77 13.58 -12.33
C VAL A 189 -1.42 12.45 -13.30
N VAL A 190 -0.35 12.65 -14.07
CA VAL A 190 0.23 11.59 -14.90
C VAL A 190 0.98 10.60 -14.02
N LYS A 191 0.52 9.35 -14.01
CA LYS A 191 1.19 8.24 -13.31
C LYS A 191 2.14 7.54 -14.28
N THR A 192 3.37 7.26 -13.84
CA THR A 192 4.39 6.62 -14.68
C THR A 192 4.83 5.28 -14.09
N ILE A 193 5.18 4.34 -14.96
CA ILE A 193 5.80 3.06 -14.55
C ILE A 193 7.15 3.31 -13.86
N SER A 194 7.89 4.35 -14.26
CA SER A 194 9.16 4.74 -13.65
C SER A 194 9.06 5.13 -12.18
N SER A 195 7.86 5.50 -11.69
CA SER A 195 7.63 5.79 -10.28
C SER A 195 7.62 4.54 -9.38
N HIS A 196 7.56 3.34 -9.97
CA HIS A 196 7.65 2.10 -9.21
C HIS A 196 9.10 1.87 -8.77
N ASN A 197 9.27 1.60 -7.48
CA ASN A 197 10.59 1.53 -6.85
C ASN A 197 11.30 0.20 -7.15
N SER A 198 12.55 0.09 -6.67
CA SER A 198 13.36 -1.13 -6.81
C SER A 198 12.78 -2.37 -6.11
N GLN A 199 11.75 -2.23 -5.25
CA GLN A 199 11.11 -3.35 -4.56
C GLN A 199 10.08 -4.06 -5.44
N PHE A 200 9.58 -3.44 -6.51
CA PHE A 200 8.70 -4.13 -7.46
C PHE A 200 8.94 -3.57 -8.88
N PRO A 201 10.06 -3.97 -9.52
CA PRO A 201 10.50 -3.37 -10.77
C PRO A 201 9.62 -3.82 -11.94
N ILE A 202 8.52 -3.11 -12.18
CA ILE A 202 7.63 -3.36 -13.33
C ILE A 202 8.15 -2.79 -14.64
N SER A 203 9.36 -2.22 -14.66
CA SER A 203 10.04 -1.77 -15.87
C SER A 203 10.72 -2.91 -16.65
N SER A 204 10.96 -4.06 -16.00
CA SER A 204 11.71 -5.22 -16.53
C SER A 204 11.18 -6.55 -15.94
N GLY A 205 11.75 -7.68 -16.35
CA GLY A 205 11.41 -8.99 -15.77
C GLY A 205 10.03 -9.52 -16.18
N ASP A 206 9.60 -10.59 -15.49
CA ASP A 206 8.36 -11.31 -15.83
C ASP A 206 7.10 -10.49 -15.58
N HIS A 207 7.07 -9.67 -14.52
CA HIS A 207 5.96 -8.76 -14.25
C HIS A 207 5.76 -7.76 -15.39
N ARG A 208 6.84 -7.21 -15.97
CA ARG A 208 6.74 -6.33 -17.15
C ARG A 208 6.17 -7.06 -18.37
N ALA A 209 6.56 -8.31 -18.60
CA ALA A 209 6.07 -9.08 -19.75
C ALA A 209 4.55 -9.29 -19.70
N GLN A 210 4.03 -9.55 -18.49
CA GLN A 210 2.61 -9.83 -18.28
C GLN A 210 1.74 -8.57 -18.10
N LEU A 211 2.32 -7.46 -17.65
CA LEU A 211 1.60 -6.20 -17.45
C LEU A 211 0.85 -5.76 -18.72
N ARG A 212 -0.46 -5.54 -18.60
CA ARG A 212 -1.30 -4.95 -19.65
C ARG A 212 -1.68 -3.52 -19.30
N GLY A 213 -1.98 -3.25 -18.03
CA GLY A 213 -2.31 -1.93 -17.55
C GLY A 213 -2.16 -1.80 -16.04
N CYS A 214 -2.27 -0.56 -15.55
CA CYS A 214 -2.12 -0.25 -14.13
C CYS A 214 -3.10 -1.04 -13.24
N THR A 215 -4.31 -1.29 -13.75
CA THR A 215 -5.42 -1.94 -13.05
C THR A 215 -5.23 -3.45 -12.90
N ASP A 216 -4.23 -4.07 -13.55
CA ASP A 216 -3.87 -5.47 -13.30
C ASP A 216 -3.42 -5.65 -11.84
N CYS A 217 -2.68 -4.68 -11.29
CA CYS A 217 -2.22 -4.68 -9.89
C CYS A 217 -3.05 -3.74 -9.01
N HIS A 218 -3.36 -2.53 -9.49
CA HIS A 218 -4.18 -1.54 -8.80
C HIS A 218 -5.66 -1.79 -9.06
N ASN A 219 -6.17 -2.89 -8.49
CA ASN A 219 -7.49 -3.42 -8.81
C ASN A 219 -8.63 -2.88 -7.93
N LYS A 220 -8.34 -1.92 -7.04
CA LYS A 220 -9.35 -1.27 -6.20
C LYS A 220 -9.70 0.11 -6.73
N MET A 221 -10.98 0.43 -6.66
CA MET A 221 -11.52 1.74 -7.01
C MET A 221 -11.72 2.56 -5.74
N ARG A 222 -11.51 3.86 -5.87
CA ARG A 222 -11.79 4.87 -4.88
C ARG A 222 -13.30 4.99 -4.66
N SER A 223 -13.72 5.08 -3.40
CA SER A 223 -15.12 5.31 -3.01
C SER A 223 -15.46 6.78 -2.85
N ASP A 224 -14.47 7.67 -2.80
CA ASP A 224 -14.63 9.11 -2.61
C ASP A 224 -14.84 9.87 -3.92
N ARG A 225 -14.88 9.18 -5.07
CA ARG A 225 -15.12 9.76 -6.39
C ARG A 225 -16.40 9.18 -7.01
N PRO A 226 -17.22 9.99 -7.70
CA PRO A 226 -18.45 9.51 -8.35
C PRO A 226 -18.20 8.83 -9.71
N TYR A 227 -16.96 8.77 -10.17
CA TYR A 227 -16.52 8.15 -11.43
C TYR A 227 -15.50 7.05 -11.14
N PRO A 228 -15.27 6.09 -12.07
CA PRO A 228 -14.27 5.05 -11.87
C PRO A 228 -12.90 5.72 -11.73
N ALA A 229 -12.33 5.67 -10.52
CA ALA A 229 -11.03 6.22 -10.20
C ALA A 229 -10.23 5.13 -9.47
N THR A 230 -9.12 4.69 -10.06
CA THR A 230 -8.27 3.66 -9.46
C THR A 230 -7.57 4.20 -8.21
N ASP A 231 -7.58 3.41 -7.13
CA ASP A 231 -6.83 3.69 -5.91
C ASP A 231 -5.41 3.15 -6.04
N PHE A 232 -4.48 4.03 -6.45
CA PHE A 232 -3.07 3.68 -6.59
C PHE A 232 -2.35 3.42 -5.26
N THR A 233 -2.98 3.68 -4.10
CA THR A 233 -2.43 3.30 -2.78
C THR A 233 -2.72 1.85 -2.43
N LYS A 234 -3.62 1.21 -3.17
CA LYS A 234 -4.00 -0.19 -3.00
C LYS A 234 -3.49 -0.97 -4.21
N PHE A 235 -2.90 -2.13 -3.95
CA PHE A 235 -2.58 -3.08 -4.99
C PHE A 235 -2.78 -4.50 -4.48
N SER A 236 -2.80 -5.45 -5.39
CA SER A 236 -2.86 -6.88 -5.09
C SER A 236 -2.00 -7.62 -6.10
N CYS A 237 -1.17 -8.54 -5.63
CA CYS A 237 -0.51 -9.52 -6.50
C CYS A 237 -1.50 -10.55 -7.05
N LEU A 238 -2.62 -10.72 -6.34
CA LEU A 238 -3.64 -11.72 -6.61
C LEU A 238 -4.75 -11.11 -7.48
N GLY A 239 -5.08 -11.79 -8.58
CA GLY A 239 -6.10 -11.34 -9.54
C GLY A 239 -5.55 -11.06 -10.94
N ALA A 240 -6.44 -10.60 -11.82
CA ALA A 240 -6.17 -10.25 -13.23
C ALA A 240 -5.49 -11.34 -14.10
N GLY A 241 -5.40 -12.58 -13.60
CA GLY A 241 -4.75 -13.72 -14.26
C GLY A 241 -3.24 -13.83 -14.04
N CYS A 242 -2.67 -13.11 -13.06
CA CYS A 242 -1.23 -13.19 -12.74
C CYS A 242 -0.94 -14.24 -11.66
N HIS A 243 -1.33 -13.96 -10.41
CA HIS A 243 -1.27 -14.94 -9.32
C HIS A 243 -2.69 -15.33 -8.89
N GLU A 244 -2.94 -16.63 -8.82
CA GLU A 244 -4.21 -17.18 -8.36
C GLU A 244 -4.06 -17.69 -6.93
N HIS A 245 -4.95 -17.23 -6.06
CA HIS A 245 -5.01 -17.61 -4.64
C HIS A 245 -5.70 -18.97 -4.42
N ALA A 246 -6.28 -19.56 -5.47
CA ALA A 246 -7.16 -20.73 -5.36
C ALA A 246 -6.89 -21.82 -6.42
N GLN A 247 -5.67 -21.95 -6.96
CA GLN A 247 -5.29 -23.05 -7.86
C GLN A 247 -3.82 -23.46 -7.74
N ASN A 248 -3.56 -24.69 -8.19
CA ASN A 248 -2.36 -25.51 -7.99
C ASN A 248 -1.01 -24.80 -8.11
N SER A 249 -0.80 -23.78 -8.95
CA SER A 249 0.55 -23.24 -9.20
C SER A 249 1.17 -22.57 -7.96
N THR A 250 0.48 -21.61 -7.33
CA THR A 250 0.99 -20.93 -6.13
C THR A 250 1.11 -21.91 -4.97
N ASN A 251 0.08 -22.73 -4.72
CA ASN A 251 0.10 -23.72 -3.65
C ASN A 251 1.20 -24.78 -3.86
N ASN A 252 1.43 -25.23 -5.10
CA ASN A 252 2.47 -26.19 -5.42
C ASN A 252 3.86 -25.57 -5.26
N ALA A 253 4.05 -24.32 -5.68
CA ALA A 253 5.32 -23.61 -5.52
C ALA A 253 5.70 -23.41 -4.04
N HIS A 254 4.70 -23.29 -3.17
CA HIS A 254 4.88 -23.18 -1.72
C HIS A 254 4.64 -24.50 -0.98
N SER A 255 4.53 -25.62 -1.69
CA SER A 255 4.28 -26.93 -1.09
C SER A 255 5.42 -27.28 -0.13
N GLY A 256 5.06 -27.50 1.13
CA GLY A 256 6.02 -27.82 2.19
C GLY A 256 6.80 -26.62 2.73
N VAL A 257 6.48 -25.38 2.35
CA VAL A 257 7.00 -24.17 3.01
C VAL A 257 6.14 -23.89 4.25
N GLY A 258 6.73 -23.98 5.43
CA GLY A 258 6.09 -23.59 6.70
C GLY A 258 5.73 -22.10 6.72
N GLY A 259 4.68 -21.76 7.46
CA GLY A 259 4.12 -20.42 7.53
C GLY A 259 3.27 -20.02 6.32
N TYR A 260 3.38 -20.72 5.19
CA TYR A 260 2.49 -20.54 4.05
C TYR A 260 1.14 -21.23 4.32
N SER A 261 0.05 -20.45 4.27
CA SER A 261 -1.31 -20.99 4.33
C SER A 261 -2.23 -20.24 3.38
N PRO A 262 -2.93 -20.92 2.46
CA PRO A 262 -3.92 -20.28 1.59
C PRO A 262 -5.05 -19.58 2.35
N SER A 263 -5.24 -19.82 3.65
CA SER A 263 -6.23 -19.07 4.44
C SER A 263 -5.71 -17.72 4.97
N ILE A 264 -4.39 -17.51 5.01
CA ILE A 264 -3.75 -16.32 5.58
C ILE A 264 -3.40 -15.28 4.51
N PHE A 265 -3.10 -15.71 3.28
CA PHE A 265 -2.52 -14.86 2.22
C PHE A 265 -3.55 -14.32 1.22
N THR A 266 -4.62 -13.69 1.69
CA THR A 266 -5.72 -13.20 0.84
C THR A 266 -5.38 -11.93 0.04
N ASN A 267 -6.29 -11.49 -0.82
CA ASN A 267 -6.21 -10.20 -1.54
C ASN A 267 -6.05 -8.99 -0.59
N GLU A 268 -6.42 -9.13 0.68
CA GLU A 268 -6.37 -8.05 1.68
C GLU A 268 -5.08 -8.09 2.53
N THR A 269 -4.35 -9.21 2.51
CA THR A 269 -3.10 -9.43 3.27
C THR A 269 -1.88 -9.63 2.38
N TRP A 270 -1.91 -9.10 1.14
CA TRP A 270 -0.85 -9.22 0.13
C TRP A 270 0.55 -8.82 0.65
N GLY A 271 0.64 -7.93 1.64
CA GLY A 271 1.91 -7.53 2.27
C GLY A 271 2.66 -8.70 2.90
N ASN A 272 1.96 -9.77 3.27
CA ASN A 272 2.57 -11.00 3.78
C ASN A 272 3.41 -11.71 2.71
N CYS A 273 3.05 -11.62 1.42
CA CYS A 273 3.86 -12.18 0.33
C CYS A 273 5.23 -11.52 0.29
N LEU A 274 5.29 -10.19 0.47
CA LEU A 274 6.54 -9.43 0.44
C LEU A 274 7.44 -9.68 1.66
N SER A 275 6.90 -10.28 2.73
CA SER A 275 7.71 -10.74 3.88
C SER A 275 8.65 -11.89 3.52
N CYS A 276 8.36 -12.62 2.43
CA CYS A 276 9.21 -13.67 1.87
C CYS A 276 9.71 -13.31 0.46
N HIS A 277 9.01 -12.43 -0.28
CA HIS A 277 9.37 -11.99 -1.63
C HIS A 277 9.50 -10.46 -1.70
N PRO A 278 10.55 -9.84 -1.13
CA PRO A 278 10.67 -8.39 -1.01
C PRO A 278 10.73 -7.63 -2.33
N SER A 279 11.25 -8.29 -3.37
CA SER A 279 11.28 -7.77 -4.74
C SER A 279 10.00 -8.12 -5.52
N GLY A 280 9.08 -8.84 -4.89
CA GLY A 280 7.93 -9.46 -5.55
C GLY A 280 8.26 -10.66 -6.44
N GLU A 281 9.54 -10.97 -6.65
CA GLU A 281 9.97 -12.05 -7.54
C GLU A 281 10.24 -13.35 -6.78
N GLN A 282 10.22 -14.47 -7.50
CA GLN A 282 10.67 -15.74 -6.96
C GLN A 282 12.15 -15.64 -6.57
N SER A 283 12.49 -16.10 -5.37
CA SER A 283 13.87 -16.14 -4.89
C SER A 283 14.30 -17.58 -4.59
N SER A 284 15.32 -18.07 -5.31
CA SER A 284 15.94 -19.36 -5.02
C SER A 284 16.65 -19.38 -3.66
N LEU A 285 16.98 -18.20 -3.12
CA LEU A 285 17.61 -18.04 -1.82
C LEU A 285 16.65 -18.30 -0.65
N ILE A 286 15.34 -18.27 -0.90
CA ILE A 286 14.29 -18.40 0.11
C ILE A 286 13.54 -19.71 -0.17
N SER A 287 14.28 -20.83 -0.08
CA SER A 287 13.74 -22.17 -0.33
C SER A 287 13.90 -23.09 0.88
N VAL A 288 13.08 -24.14 0.93
CA VAL A 288 13.18 -25.22 1.92
C VAL A 288 14.56 -25.88 1.88
N ALA A 289 15.15 -26.01 0.70
CA ALA A 289 16.49 -26.59 0.52
C ALA A 289 17.58 -25.76 1.19
N VAL A 290 17.56 -24.43 1.03
CA VAL A 290 18.50 -23.51 1.70
C VAL A 290 18.37 -23.64 3.22
N HIS A 291 17.15 -23.56 3.75
CA HIS A 291 16.86 -23.71 5.18
C HIS A 291 17.28 -25.08 5.75
N THR A 292 17.11 -26.15 4.96
CA THR A 292 17.58 -27.49 5.32
C THR A 292 19.11 -27.56 5.35
N SER A 293 19.79 -26.93 4.39
CA SER A 293 21.26 -26.90 4.32
C SER A 293 21.88 -26.08 5.46
N THR A 294 21.23 -24.98 5.87
CA THR A 294 21.67 -24.13 6.98
C THR A 294 21.26 -24.67 8.35
N LYS A 295 20.53 -25.80 8.38
CA LYS A 295 20.04 -26.49 9.58
C LYS A 295 18.96 -25.74 10.36
N PHE A 296 18.23 -24.83 9.70
CA PHE A 296 17.03 -24.19 10.24
C PHE A 296 15.83 -24.57 9.36
N PRO A 297 15.39 -25.85 9.36
CA PRO A 297 14.32 -26.28 8.47
C PRO A 297 13.02 -25.54 8.80
N ILE A 298 12.33 -25.12 7.73
CA ILE A 298 10.99 -24.51 7.77
C ILE A 298 9.94 -25.42 7.15
N SER A 299 10.28 -26.69 6.87
CA SER A 299 9.33 -27.62 6.27
C SER A 299 8.23 -28.02 7.25
N SER A 300 7.12 -28.56 6.74
CA SER A 300 6.11 -29.19 7.60
C SER A 300 6.74 -30.23 8.53
N GLY A 301 6.33 -30.23 9.80
CA GLY A 301 6.87 -31.03 10.89
C GLY A 301 8.14 -30.46 11.56
N SER A 302 8.68 -29.34 11.08
CA SER A 302 9.80 -28.66 11.73
C SER A 302 9.34 -27.78 12.89
N ALA A 303 10.27 -27.45 13.80
CA ALA A 303 9.98 -26.54 14.92
C ALA A 303 9.62 -25.12 14.47
N HIS A 304 9.96 -24.74 13.24
CA HIS A 304 9.66 -23.43 12.66
C HIS A 304 8.56 -23.50 11.58
N GLU A 305 7.78 -24.59 11.52
CA GLU A 305 6.77 -24.77 10.47
C GLU A 305 5.65 -23.72 10.48
N SER A 306 5.43 -23.04 11.62
CA SER A 306 4.41 -22.01 11.78
C SER A 306 4.98 -20.60 11.79
N ALA A 307 6.31 -20.44 11.73
CA ALA A 307 6.95 -19.13 11.72
C ALA A 307 6.78 -18.45 10.36
N MET A 308 6.43 -17.17 10.38
CA MET A 308 6.46 -16.32 9.19
C MET A 308 7.91 -15.92 8.89
N CYS A 309 8.23 -15.64 7.62
CA CYS A 309 9.57 -15.19 7.22
C CYS A 309 10.04 -13.99 8.04
N ALA A 310 9.16 -13.01 8.30
CA ALA A 310 9.46 -11.82 9.07
C ALA A 310 9.72 -12.07 10.57
N ASP A 311 9.29 -13.21 11.12
CA ASP A 311 9.56 -13.56 12.52
C ASP A 311 11.06 -13.76 12.75
N CYS A 312 11.78 -14.21 11.72
CA CYS A 312 13.22 -14.42 11.76
C CYS A 312 13.97 -13.36 10.93
N HIS A 313 13.51 -13.04 9.73
CA HIS A 313 14.15 -12.12 8.80
C HIS A 313 13.55 -10.71 8.90
N THR A 314 14.02 -9.96 9.89
CA THR A 314 13.52 -8.60 10.17
C THR A 314 13.96 -7.55 9.15
N ASN A 315 14.83 -7.90 8.21
CA ASN A 315 15.26 -7.03 7.13
C ASN A 315 14.91 -7.65 5.77
N ALA A 316 13.80 -7.19 5.18
CA ALA A 316 13.36 -7.64 3.87
C ALA A 316 14.38 -7.33 2.74
N SER A 317 15.28 -6.36 2.91
CA SER A 317 16.34 -6.10 1.92
C SER A 317 17.56 -6.98 2.10
N ASN A 318 17.67 -7.72 3.22
CA ASN A 318 18.82 -8.58 3.49
C ASN A 318 18.47 -9.76 4.41
N TYR A 319 18.14 -10.91 3.81
CA TYR A 319 17.79 -12.15 4.53
C TYR A 319 18.97 -12.79 5.27
N SER A 320 20.20 -12.31 5.10
CA SER A 320 21.30 -12.74 5.98
C SER A 320 21.16 -12.15 7.39
N VAL A 321 20.36 -11.08 7.56
CA VAL A 321 20.00 -10.56 8.88
C VAL A 321 18.87 -11.41 9.43
N VAL A 322 19.16 -12.09 10.53
CA VAL A 322 18.22 -12.98 11.21
C VAL A 322 18.16 -12.66 12.70
N THR A 323 17.00 -12.81 13.30
CA THR A 323 16.81 -12.78 14.75
C THR A 323 16.20 -14.09 15.26
N CYS A 324 16.67 -14.55 16.41
CA CYS A 324 16.04 -15.66 17.14
C CYS A 324 15.08 -15.14 18.23
N LEU A 325 15.25 -13.87 18.62
CA LEU A 325 14.73 -13.32 19.87
C LEU A 325 13.25 -12.94 19.81
N ASN A 326 12.64 -12.96 18.62
CA ASN A 326 11.20 -12.72 18.48
C ASN A 326 10.37 -13.85 19.11
N CYS A 327 10.92 -15.07 19.17
CA CYS A 327 10.31 -16.22 19.83
C CYS A 327 11.16 -16.75 21.00
N HIS A 328 12.49 -16.72 20.86
CA HIS A 328 13.44 -17.21 21.85
C HIS A 328 14.01 -16.07 22.69
N ASP A 329 13.16 -15.44 23.49
CA ASP A 329 13.54 -14.37 24.39
C ASP A 329 13.98 -14.90 25.76
N SER A 330 14.24 -13.97 26.67
CA SER A 330 14.64 -14.32 28.04
C SER A 330 13.54 -14.97 28.87
N ALA A 331 12.28 -14.68 28.61
CA ALA A 331 11.18 -15.29 29.32
C ALA A 331 11.01 -16.77 28.94
N THR A 332 11.21 -17.09 27.65
CA THR A 332 11.01 -18.45 27.14
C THR A 332 12.22 -19.36 27.30
N THR A 333 13.44 -18.82 27.34
CA THR A 333 14.66 -19.64 27.28
C THR A 333 15.46 -19.72 28.58
N ASN A 334 15.26 -18.82 29.54
CA ASN A 334 16.08 -18.79 30.77
C ASN A 334 16.03 -20.09 31.58
N SER A 335 14.87 -20.74 31.69
CA SER A 335 14.72 -22.00 32.42
C SER A 335 15.63 -23.08 31.84
N ASP A 336 15.70 -23.13 30.51
CA ASP A 336 16.43 -24.16 29.76
C ASP A 336 17.94 -23.92 29.78
N HIS A 337 18.37 -22.68 30.03
CA HIS A 337 19.77 -22.28 30.16
C HIS A 337 20.25 -22.15 31.62
N SER A 338 19.45 -22.58 32.60
CA SER A 338 19.74 -22.45 34.04
C SER A 338 21.07 -23.09 34.51
N GLY A 339 21.61 -24.03 33.74
CA GLY A 339 22.91 -24.67 33.97
C GLY A 339 24.13 -23.87 33.48
N ILE A 340 23.90 -22.81 32.70
CA ILE A 340 24.95 -21.90 32.21
C ILE A 340 25.05 -20.75 33.22
N LYS A 341 26.23 -20.49 33.76
CA LYS A 341 26.41 -19.46 34.80
C LYS A 341 26.18 -18.07 34.18
N SER A 342 25.01 -17.49 34.47
CA SER A 342 24.64 -16.15 34.02
C SER A 342 25.63 -15.09 34.49
N GLY A 343 25.98 -14.14 33.62
CA GLY A 343 26.69 -12.91 33.96
C GLY A 343 28.20 -12.86 33.73
N ILE A 344 28.88 -13.95 33.34
CA ILE A 344 30.33 -13.91 33.07
C ILE A 344 30.66 -14.67 31.76
N TYR A 345 30.78 -13.92 30.66
CA TYR A 345 31.31 -14.33 29.34
C TYR A 345 30.60 -15.44 28.53
N GLY A 346 29.41 -15.94 28.91
CA GLY A 346 28.86 -17.16 28.26
C GLY A 346 27.52 -17.07 27.53
N TYR A 347 26.57 -16.24 27.98
CA TYR A 347 25.21 -16.27 27.44
C TYR A 347 24.66 -14.85 27.36
N GLN A 348 24.37 -14.42 26.14
CA GLN A 348 23.80 -13.11 25.83
C GLN A 348 22.54 -13.31 25.00
N TYR A 349 21.56 -12.45 25.21
CA TYR A 349 20.35 -12.38 24.39
C TYR A 349 20.64 -11.64 23.09
N THR A 350 21.50 -12.24 22.27
CA THR A 350 21.80 -11.79 20.92
C THR A 350 21.79 -12.99 19.98
N THR A 351 21.33 -12.82 18.75
CA THR A 351 21.32 -13.89 17.74
C THR A 351 22.72 -14.50 17.55
N ALA A 352 23.78 -13.68 17.57
CA ALA A 352 25.15 -14.16 17.43
C ALA A 352 25.55 -15.12 18.57
N ALA A 353 25.20 -14.80 19.81
CA ALA A 353 25.47 -15.67 20.95
C ALA A 353 24.64 -16.96 20.90
N CYS A 354 23.38 -16.89 20.46
CA CYS A 354 22.54 -18.07 20.26
C CYS A 354 23.14 -18.99 19.18
N LEU A 355 23.56 -18.43 18.03
CA LEU A 355 24.13 -19.19 16.92
C LEU A 355 25.52 -19.77 17.21
N ASP A 356 26.28 -19.15 18.11
CA ASP A 356 27.56 -19.72 18.55
C ASP A 356 27.36 -21.09 19.23
N CYS A 357 26.33 -21.21 20.09
CA CYS A 357 26.01 -22.46 20.79
C CYS A 357 25.03 -23.38 20.02
N HIS A 358 24.12 -22.82 19.22
CA HIS A 358 23.08 -23.54 18.48
C HIS A 358 23.14 -23.35 16.96
N PRO A 359 24.30 -23.63 16.31
CA PRO A 359 24.48 -23.40 14.87
C PRO A 359 23.71 -24.38 13.96
N ASP A 360 23.10 -25.40 14.55
CA ASP A 360 22.34 -26.44 13.82
C ASP A 360 20.86 -26.49 14.23
N SER A 361 20.35 -25.46 14.92
CA SER A 361 18.98 -25.44 15.47
C SER A 361 18.65 -26.63 16.39
N VAL A 362 19.67 -27.23 17.03
CA VAL A 362 19.52 -28.35 17.96
C VAL A 362 19.87 -27.89 19.37
N VAL A 363 18.99 -28.20 20.33
CA VAL A 363 19.28 -28.03 21.76
C VAL A 363 20.37 -29.01 22.16
N LYS A 364 21.51 -28.48 22.61
CA LYS A 364 22.61 -29.28 23.17
C LYS A 364 22.43 -29.36 24.68
N THR A 365 22.48 -30.57 25.23
CA THR A 365 22.32 -30.80 26.67
C THR A 365 23.63 -31.31 27.28
N ILE A 366 23.88 -30.93 28.53
CA ILE A 366 25.00 -31.47 29.31
C ILE A 366 24.86 -33.00 29.48
N SER A 367 23.64 -33.54 29.49
CA SER A 367 23.38 -34.99 29.60
C SER A 367 23.99 -35.82 28.45
N SER A 368 24.34 -35.18 27.32
CA SER A 368 25.05 -35.84 26.22
C SER A 368 26.54 -36.12 26.51
N HIS A 369 27.10 -35.57 27.59
CA HIS A 369 28.47 -35.85 28.00
C HIS A 369 28.51 -37.20 28.70
N ASN A 370 29.33 -38.11 28.17
CA ASN A 370 29.41 -39.51 28.60
C ASN A 370 30.02 -39.67 30.01
N SER A 371 30.02 -40.91 30.51
CA SER A 371 30.63 -41.29 31.79
C SER A 371 32.16 -41.09 31.86
N LEU A 372 32.82 -40.81 30.72
CA LEU A 372 34.28 -40.67 30.65
C LEU A 372 34.76 -39.26 31.02
N PHE A 373 33.89 -38.25 30.96
CA PHE A 373 34.23 -36.89 31.37
C PHE A 373 33.02 -36.21 32.06
N PRO A 374 32.79 -36.47 33.35
CA PRO A 374 31.64 -35.95 34.07
C PRO A 374 31.78 -34.44 34.30
N VAL A 375 31.09 -33.66 33.48
CA VAL A 375 30.97 -32.19 33.62
C VAL A 375 29.86 -31.77 34.59
N SER A 376 28.99 -32.71 34.96
CA SER A 376 27.87 -32.51 35.90
C SER A 376 28.24 -32.78 37.36
N SER A 377 29.46 -33.23 37.65
CA SER A 377 29.97 -33.51 39.00
C SER A 377 31.47 -33.19 39.13
N GLY A 378 32.03 -33.31 40.33
CA GLY A 378 33.47 -33.11 40.56
C GLY A 378 33.98 -31.68 40.33
N ARG A 379 35.30 -31.55 40.11
CA ARG A 379 35.98 -30.24 39.97
C ARG A 379 35.58 -29.50 38.68
N HIS A 380 35.29 -30.22 37.60
CA HIS A 380 34.87 -29.63 36.34
C HIS A 380 33.55 -28.86 36.49
N ARG A 381 32.55 -29.42 37.19
CA ARG A 381 31.28 -28.71 37.48
C ARG A 381 31.49 -27.37 38.18
N ALA A 382 32.46 -27.29 39.09
CA ALA A 382 32.74 -26.07 39.83
C ALA A 382 33.35 -24.97 38.95
N GLN A 383 34.17 -25.34 37.97
CA GLN A 383 34.97 -24.40 37.17
C GLN A 383 34.36 -24.06 35.81
N ILE A 384 33.57 -24.96 35.21
CA ILE A 384 32.89 -24.70 33.94
C ILE A 384 31.87 -23.57 34.13
N ARG A 385 31.90 -22.60 33.20
CA ARG A 385 30.98 -21.47 33.10
C ARG A 385 30.06 -21.63 31.90
N GLY A 386 30.55 -22.22 30.81
CA GLY A 386 29.76 -22.54 29.63
C GLY A 386 30.43 -23.59 28.74
N CYS A 387 29.74 -23.98 27.66
CA CYS A 387 30.20 -25.06 26.77
C CYS A 387 31.51 -24.68 26.04
N THR A 388 31.70 -23.39 25.74
CA THR A 388 32.84 -22.86 24.99
C THR A 388 34.14 -22.81 25.79
N ASP A 389 34.11 -23.02 27.12
CA ASP A 389 35.32 -23.15 27.94
C ASP A 389 36.17 -24.36 27.48
N CYS A 390 35.51 -25.44 27.05
CA CYS A 390 36.16 -26.64 26.51
C CYS A 390 36.05 -26.71 24.98
N HIS A 391 34.89 -26.37 24.43
CA HIS A 391 34.64 -26.35 22.99
C HIS A 391 35.08 -25.00 22.40
N ASN A 392 36.39 -24.82 22.25
CA ASN A 392 36.98 -23.53 21.88
C ASN A 392 37.37 -23.42 20.40
N LYS A 393 36.87 -24.33 19.56
CA LYS A 393 37.14 -24.32 18.13
C LYS A 393 35.90 -23.86 17.37
N THR A 394 36.11 -23.00 16.40
CA THR A 394 35.06 -22.53 15.50
C THR A 394 34.93 -23.49 14.31
N ARG A 395 33.69 -23.67 13.87
CA ARG A 395 33.35 -24.35 12.62
C ARG A 395 33.77 -23.53 11.42
N SER A 396 34.42 -24.16 10.44
CA SER A 396 34.77 -23.53 9.17
C SER A 396 33.66 -23.62 8.12
N ASP A 397 32.64 -24.45 8.35
CA ASP A 397 31.51 -24.67 7.44
C ASP A 397 30.32 -23.74 7.72
N ARG A 398 30.52 -22.68 8.51
CA ARG A 398 29.51 -21.66 8.83
C ARG A 398 30.06 -20.28 8.49
N SER A 399 29.18 -19.40 8.00
CA SER A 399 29.50 -18.01 7.68
C SER A 399 29.51 -17.09 8.90
N TYR A 400 29.10 -17.60 10.06
CA TYR A 400 29.06 -16.93 11.35
C TYR A 400 29.86 -17.72 12.39
N GLN A 401 30.16 -17.07 13.52
CA GLN A 401 30.82 -17.74 14.65
C GLN A 401 29.90 -18.86 15.16
N ALA A 402 30.41 -20.08 15.09
CA ALA A 402 29.71 -21.30 15.46
C ALA A 402 30.70 -22.24 16.13
N THR A 403 30.43 -22.62 17.38
CA THR A 403 31.28 -23.53 18.12
C THR A 403 31.19 -24.96 17.54
N ASP A 404 32.36 -25.58 17.33
CA ASP A 404 32.50 -26.97 16.91
C ASP A 404 32.50 -27.90 18.12
N PHE A 405 31.32 -28.39 18.48
CA PHE A 405 31.15 -29.32 19.61
C PHE A 405 31.76 -30.70 19.39
N THR A 406 32.26 -31.02 18.20
CA THR A 406 33.02 -32.27 17.96
C THR A 406 34.49 -32.15 18.37
N LYS A 407 34.97 -30.91 18.54
CA LYS A 407 36.33 -30.59 18.97
C LYS A 407 36.28 -29.99 20.36
N PHE A 408 37.27 -30.34 21.19
CA PHE A 408 37.46 -29.67 22.46
C PHE A 408 38.95 -29.63 22.83
N SER A 409 39.28 -28.73 23.75
CA SER A 409 40.62 -28.60 24.31
C SER A 409 40.51 -28.54 25.83
N CYS A 410 41.33 -29.35 26.51
CA CYS A 410 41.55 -29.17 27.95
C CYS A 410 42.50 -27.99 28.23
N LEU A 411 43.22 -27.52 27.21
CA LEU A 411 44.31 -26.56 27.34
C LEU A 411 43.80 -25.16 27.04
N GLY A 412 44.15 -24.21 27.90
CA GLY A 412 43.70 -22.82 27.82
C GLY A 412 42.49 -22.52 28.72
N ALA A 413 41.96 -21.29 28.59
CA ALA A 413 40.86 -20.74 29.40
C ALA A 413 41.05 -20.76 30.93
N GLY A 414 42.29 -20.97 31.42
CA GLY A 414 42.63 -21.01 32.84
C GLY A 414 42.33 -22.35 33.55
N CYS A 415 41.92 -23.39 32.81
CA CYS A 415 41.64 -24.71 33.38
C CYS A 415 42.92 -25.54 33.52
N HIS A 416 43.64 -25.75 32.41
CA HIS A 416 44.94 -26.42 32.41
C HIS A 416 45.95 -25.60 31.61
N GLU A 417 47.10 -25.29 32.24
CA GLU A 417 48.22 -24.56 31.66
C GLU A 417 49.44 -25.49 31.60
N HIS A 418 50.21 -25.44 30.50
CA HIS A 418 51.36 -26.34 30.28
C HIS A 418 52.72 -25.75 30.65
N THR A 419 52.75 -24.57 31.25
CA THR A 419 53.96 -23.99 31.86
C THR A 419 54.06 -24.46 33.32
N GLN A 420 54.49 -25.73 33.46
CA GLN A 420 55.53 -26.14 34.41
C GLN A 420 55.33 -25.77 35.91
N ASN A 421 54.68 -26.69 36.63
CA ASN A 421 55.02 -27.19 37.99
C ASN A 421 53.86 -28.00 38.59
N LYS A 422 52.61 -27.61 38.30
CA LYS A 422 51.41 -28.26 38.86
C LYS A 422 51.13 -29.64 38.26
N THR A 423 51.22 -29.78 36.93
CA THR A 423 50.94 -31.05 36.22
C THR A 423 52.11 -32.02 36.31
N ASN A 424 53.35 -31.54 36.15
CA ASN A 424 54.56 -32.38 36.21
C ASN A 424 54.78 -32.99 37.60
N GLY A 425 54.42 -32.27 38.67
CA GLY A 425 54.50 -32.78 40.04
C GLY A 425 53.55 -33.96 40.32
N GLN A 426 52.46 -34.08 39.55
CA GLN A 426 51.48 -35.16 39.70
C GLN A 426 51.71 -36.33 38.71
N HIS A 427 52.41 -36.09 37.61
CA HIS A 427 52.63 -37.09 36.55
C HIS A 427 54.10 -37.55 36.43
N GLY A 428 54.98 -37.05 37.28
CA GLY A 428 56.38 -37.46 37.34
C GLY A 428 56.50 -38.96 37.63
N GLY A 429 57.10 -39.71 36.69
CA GLY A 429 57.32 -41.15 36.82
C GLY A 429 56.15 -42.04 36.35
N VAL A 430 55.07 -41.47 35.82
CA VAL A 430 53.98 -42.25 35.21
C VAL A 430 54.42 -42.80 33.85
N GLY A 431 54.39 -44.12 33.69
CA GLY A 431 54.73 -44.78 32.42
C GLY A 431 53.82 -44.31 31.29
N GLY A 432 54.41 -43.84 30.18
CA GLY A 432 53.67 -43.27 29.04
C GLY A 432 53.49 -41.75 29.08
N TYR A 433 53.92 -41.06 30.14
CA TYR A 433 53.95 -39.60 30.19
C TYR A 433 55.24 -39.04 29.55
N SER A 434 55.10 -38.19 28.52
CA SER A 434 56.21 -37.49 27.85
C SER A 434 55.82 -36.06 27.49
N SER A 435 56.77 -35.12 27.59
CA SER A 435 56.61 -33.71 27.18
C SER A 435 56.33 -33.52 25.68
N SER A 436 56.44 -34.58 24.87
CA SER A 436 56.15 -34.58 23.43
C SER A 436 54.70 -34.94 23.07
N ILE A 437 53.88 -35.38 24.02
CA ILE A 437 52.46 -35.75 23.80
C ILE A 437 51.58 -34.49 23.63
N PHE A 438 52.16 -33.31 23.80
CA PHE A 438 51.48 -32.02 23.93
C PHE A 438 51.52 -31.14 22.66
N THR A 439 51.96 -31.68 21.51
CA THR A 439 51.76 -30.98 20.24
C THR A 439 50.28 -31.13 19.86
N ASN A 440 49.56 -30.00 19.88
CA ASN A 440 48.15 -29.82 19.53
C ASN A 440 47.48 -30.99 18.77
N GLU A 441 46.28 -31.35 19.24
CA GLU A 441 45.22 -32.13 18.55
C GLU A 441 45.02 -33.60 18.93
N THR A 442 45.80 -34.22 19.82
CA THR A 442 45.53 -35.62 20.21
C THR A 442 44.79 -35.76 21.55
N TRP A 443 43.49 -35.45 21.48
CA TRP A 443 42.45 -35.76 22.48
C TRP A 443 42.64 -37.11 23.20
N GLY A 444 43.01 -38.15 22.45
CA GLY A 444 43.05 -39.53 22.94
C GLY A 444 44.04 -39.78 24.07
N ASN A 445 45.12 -38.99 24.18
CA ASN A 445 46.24 -39.32 25.06
C ASN A 445 46.00 -38.95 26.54
N CYS A 446 45.21 -37.91 26.81
CA CYS A 446 44.83 -37.58 28.19
C CYS A 446 43.69 -38.47 28.69
N VAL A 447 42.68 -38.71 27.83
CA VAL A 447 41.53 -39.57 28.16
C VAL A 447 41.95 -41.04 28.29
N SER A 448 42.98 -41.50 27.58
CA SER A 448 43.52 -42.86 27.78
C SER A 448 44.12 -43.07 29.16
N CYS A 449 44.72 -42.03 29.75
CA CYS A 449 45.30 -42.10 31.10
C CYS A 449 44.28 -41.75 32.18
N HIS A 450 43.33 -40.86 31.88
CA HIS A 450 42.29 -40.38 32.78
C HIS A 450 40.90 -40.63 32.20
N PRO A 451 40.48 -41.91 32.05
CA PRO A 451 39.25 -42.27 31.35
C PRO A 451 37.97 -41.83 32.05
N ASN A 452 38.04 -41.30 33.27
CA ASN A 452 36.90 -40.72 34.00
C ASN A 452 37.09 -39.22 34.28
N GLY A 453 38.09 -38.57 33.67
CA GLY A 453 38.42 -37.16 33.93
C GLY A 453 38.90 -36.86 35.35
N ASN A 454 39.16 -37.89 36.17
CA ASN A 454 39.72 -37.76 37.51
C ASN A 454 41.24 -37.90 37.43
N GLY A 455 41.95 -36.78 37.63
CA GLY A 455 43.38 -36.75 37.96
C GLY A 455 43.58 -36.51 39.45
#